data_AF-A0A811QEG2-F1
#
_entry.id   AF-A0A811QEG2-F1
#
_cell.length_a   1.000
_cell.length_b   1.000
_cell.length_c   1.000
_cell.angle_alpha   90.00
_cell.angle_beta   90.00
_cell.angle_gamma   90.00
#
_symmetry.space_group_name_H-M   'P 1'
#
loop_
_entity.id
_entity.type
_entity.pdbx_description
1 polymer ?
#
loop_
_entity_poly.entity_id
_entity_poly.type
_entity_poly.pdbx_seq_one_letter_code
_entity_poly.pdbx_strand_id
1 'polypeptide(L)'
;MAAAAAAAYPPWVMLEHSCTRVVQGSSSSIADTNTLASCRTTSGHPINVSLCLAAPPEGSRVCVQLPAGVEVDYAVVLAAHGDSVVVQVAGIKNRGVFSVTKSTDHFVYSAGDAAADPPRPPSLSLLAPHSITYEEDNRRPGCNYLKSASTGILCRGEGDFLVAELQVEYERYPISIVIPVGDQLLCWVDMESGLLFSDDVLDESPSLRRVNNKLQAINSTMEAASPEAAIMAALQEIPRLDRDDMLKAYRILTHDDSGRRFRSLMGLPMDLRKDCVLMEIKASKACVLCSPCSADLQCN
;
A
#
# COMPACT_ATOMS: atom_id res chain seq x y z
N MET A 1 15.01 13.16 43.94
CA MET A 1 15.03 12.85 42.50
C MET A 1 13.85 11.95 42.22
N ALA A 2 12.82 12.47 41.55
CA ALA A 2 11.65 11.69 41.18
C ALA A 2 12.05 10.75 40.03
N ALA A 3 11.89 9.44 40.22
CA ALA A 3 11.98 8.48 39.13
C ALA A 3 10.91 8.87 38.09
N ALA A 4 11.34 9.17 36.87
CA ALA A 4 10.42 9.37 35.76
C ALA A 4 9.61 8.08 35.63
N ALA A 5 8.30 8.15 35.88
CA ALA A 5 7.41 7.05 35.62
C ALA A 5 7.58 6.68 34.14
N ALA A 6 8.03 5.46 33.85
CA ALA A 6 8.07 4.96 32.49
C ALA A 6 6.66 5.13 31.91
N ALA A 7 6.53 5.94 30.86
CA ALA A 7 5.26 6.10 30.19
C ALA A 7 4.83 4.71 29.72
N ALA A 8 3.72 4.20 30.25
CA ALA A 8 3.19 2.92 29.83
C ALA A 8 2.60 3.10 28.42
N TYR A 9 3.33 2.65 27.41
CA TYR A 9 2.84 2.65 26.04
C TYR A 9 1.70 1.63 25.88
N PRO A 10 0.73 1.87 24.98
CA PRO A 10 -0.28 0.88 24.67
C PRO A 10 0.38 -0.38 24.08
N PRO A 11 -0.19 -1.57 24.31
CA PRO A 11 0.39 -2.84 23.85
C PRO A 11 0.40 -2.98 22.31
N TRP A 12 -0.40 -2.18 21.61
CA TRP A 12 -0.42 -2.08 20.17
C TRP A 12 -0.85 -0.67 19.75
N VAL A 13 -0.47 -0.25 18.56
CA VAL A 13 -0.80 1.07 17.98
C VAL A 13 -1.24 0.93 16.54
N MET A 14 -2.03 1.90 16.05
CA MET A 14 -2.31 2.07 14.63
C MET A 14 -1.41 3.17 14.09
N LEU A 15 -0.59 2.88 13.08
CA LEU A 15 0.31 3.87 12.49
C LEU A 15 -0.40 4.64 11.37
N GLU A 16 -0.23 5.95 11.36
CA GLU A 16 -0.57 6.75 10.18
C GLU A 16 0.37 6.41 9.02
N HIS A 17 -0.19 6.35 7.81
CA HIS A 17 0.60 6.07 6.60
C HIS A 17 1.60 7.18 6.29
N SER A 18 1.19 8.44 6.46
CA SER A 18 2.04 9.60 6.22
C SER A 18 2.89 9.91 7.45
N CYS A 19 4.20 10.07 7.25
CA CYS A 19 5.08 10.53 8.32
C CYS A 19 4.92 12.04 8.53
N THR A 20 4.98 12.45 9.79
CA THR A 20 4.98 13.87 10.17
C THR A 20 6.41 14.40 10.12
N ARG A 21 6.63 15.45 9.32
CA ARG A 21 7.94 16.11 9.28
C ARG A 21 8.10 17.04 10.47
N VAL A 22 9.18 16.85 11.24
CA VAL A 22 9.52 17.70 12.38
C VAL A 22 10.49 18.78 11.94
N VAL A 23 10.10 20.05 12.13
CA VAL A 23 10.97 21.20 11.94
C VAL A 23 11.48 21.64 13.32
N GLN A 24 12.79 21.77 13.47
CA GLN A 24 13.40 22.18 14.73
C GLN A 24 12.86 23.56 15.16
N GLY A 25 12.27 23.63 16.36
CA GLY A 25 11.58 24.83 16.88
C GLY A 25 10.08 24.92 16.58
N SER A 26 9.51 23.96 15.84
CA SER A 26 8.06 23.81 15.67
C SER A 26 7.44 23.03 16.84
N SER A 27 6.34 23.52 17.40
CA SER A 27 5.55 22.84 18.44
C SER A 27 4.64 21.73 17.89
N SER A 28 4.68 21.47 16.57
CA SER A 28 3.68 20.63 15.88
C SER A 28 3.76 19.13 16.16
N SER A 29 4.78 18.65 16.88
CA SER A 29 4.90 17.24 17.25
C SER A 29 5.81 17.09 18.47
N ILE A 30 5.25 16.89 19.65
CA ILE A 30 6.02 16.42 20.80
C ILE A 30 6.20 14.92 20.61
N ALA A 31 7.14 14.53 19.76
CA ALA A 31 7.55 13.14 19.64
C ALA A 31 8.22 12.71 20.94
N ASP A 32 8.01 11.46 21.35
CA ASP A 32 8.58 10.96 22.59
C ASP A 32 10.10 10.78 22.41
N THR A 33 10.88 11.48 23.23
CA THR A 33 12.34 11.41 23.18
C THR A 33 12.87 10.02 23.47
N ASN A 34 12.12 9.18 24.20
CA ASN A 34 12.49 7.80 24.49
C ASN A 34 12.35 6.88 23.27
N THR A 35 11.68 7.34 22.22
CA THR A 35 11.51 6.62 20.94
C THR A 35 12.45 7.15 19.86
N LEU A 36 13.37 8.06 20.21
CA LEU A 36 14.26 8.69 19.24
C LEU A 36 15.32 7.70 18.78
N ALA A 37 15.41 7.52 17.47
CA ALA A 37 16.48 6.77 16.82
C ALA A 37 17.09 7.60 15.68
N SER A 38 18.41 7.49 15.51
CA SER A 38 19.18 8.30 14.56
C SER A 38 19.94 7.42 13.57
N CYS A 39 20.03 7.88 12.32
CA CYS A 39 20.80 7.25 11.26
C CYS A 39 21.36 8.29 10.29
N ARG A 40 21.87 7.84 9.15
CA ARG A 40 22.27 8.67 8.01
C ARG A 40 21.57 8.21 6.75
N THR A 41 21.19 9.17 5.92
CA THR A 41 20.70 8.94 4.56
C THR A 41 21.83 8.41 3.67
N THR A 42 21.49 7.86 2.51
CA THR A 42 22.48 7.48 1.47
C THR A 42 23.30 8.67 1.00
N SER A 43 22.71 9.87 1.01
CA SER A 43 23.38 11.15 0.74
C SER A 43 24.19 11.70 1.92
N GLY A 44 24.24 10.99 3.04
CA GLY A 44 25.05 11.33 4.21
C GLY A 44 24.43 12.37 5.15
N HIS A 45 23.19 12.84 4.91
CA HIS A 45 22.48 13.71 5.83
C HIS A 45 22.07 12.93 7.09
N PRO A 46 22.23 13.51 8.30
CA PRO A 46 21.69 12.89 9.50
C PRO A 46 20.16 12.90 9.44
N ILE A 47 19.53 11.85 9.94
CA ILE A 47 18.08 11.72 10.02
C ILE A 47 17.71 11.14 11.38
N ASN A 48 16.68 11.70 12.00
CA ASN A 48 16.09 11.12 13.20
C ASN A 48 14.65 10.69 12.93
N VAL A 49 14.28 9.55 13.50
CA VAL A 49 12.93 9.02 13.53
C VAL A 49 12.50 8.88 14.98
N SER A 50 11.26 9.24 15.27
CA SER A 50 10.66 9.13 16.60
C SER A 50 9.16 8.87 16.46
N LEU A 51 8.50 8.43 17.53
CA LEU A 51 7.09 8.10 17.53
C LEU A 51 6.30 9.05 18.43
N CYS A 52 5.15 9.51 17.93
CA CYS A 52 4.08 10.06 18.75
C CYS A 52 3.04 8.95 18.96
N LEU A 53 3.12 8.24 20.08
CA LEU A 53 2.25 7.10 20.36
C LEU A 53 0.92 7.55 20.95
N ALA A 54 -0.17 7.03 20.40
CA ALA A 54 -1.53 7.25 20.85
C ALA A 54 -2.27 5.91 21.01
N ALA A 55 -3.19 5.85 21.97
CA ALA A 55 -4.01 4.66 22.15
C ALA A 55 -5.04 4.54 21.01
N PRO A 56 -5.20 3.35 20.40
CA PRO A 56 -6.24 3.15 19.39
C PRO A 56 -7.65 3.52 19.93
N PRO A 57 -8.53 4.13 19.12
CA PRO A 57 -8.47 4.24 17.66
C PRO A 57 -7.68 5.46 17.13
N GLU A 58 -7.02 6.24 17.97
CA GLU A 58 -6.22 7.37 17.50
C GLU A 58 -4.96 6.89 16.76
N GLY A 59 -4.60 7.58 15.66
CA GLY A 59 -3.42 7.29 14.87
C GLY A 59 -2.14 7.71 15.58
N SER A 60 -1.20 6.77 15.72
CA SER A 60 0.17 7.05 16.12
C SER A 60 0.97 7.54 14.92
N ARG A 61 1.79 8.58 15.13
CA ARG A 61 2.53 9.23 14.05
C ARG A 61 4.01 8.87 14.11
N VAL A 62 4.57 8.58 12.93
CA VAL A 62 6.01 8.49 12.74
C VAL A 62 6.55 9.87 12.40
N CYS A 63 7.45 10.37 13.22
CA CYS A 63 8.03 11.70 13.11
C CYS A 63 9.42 11.63 12.51
N VAL A 64 9.62 12.29 11.37
CA VAL A 64 10.90 12.34 10.65
C VAL A 64 11.51 13.73 10.77
N GLN A 65 12.73 13.80 11.31
CA GLN A 65 13.50 15.03 11.46
C GLN A 65 14.75 14.99 10.58
N LEU A 66 14.94 16.06 9.80
CA LEU A 66 16.09 16.30 8.94
C LEU A 66 16.70 17.67 9.26
N PRO A 67 17.98 17.91 8.90
CA PRO A 67 18.63 19.20 9.10
C PRO A 67 17.88 20.35 8.43
N ALA A 68 18.05 21.54 9.00
CA ALA A 68 17.62 22.76 8.35
C ALA A 68 18.23 22.87 6.95
N GLY A 69 17.39 23.18 5.95
CA GLY A 69 17.82 23.29 4.56
C GLY A 69 17.84 21.97 3.79
N VAL A 70 17.53 20.82 4.39
CA VAL A 70 17.26 19.57 3.66
C VAL A 70 15.76 19.44 3.46
N GLU A 71 15.31 19.12 2.26
CA GLU A 71 13.92 18.92 1.87
C GLU A 71 13.69 17.48 1.40
N VAL A 72 12.46 17.01 1.58
CA VAL A 72 11.98 15.71 1.12
C VAL A 72 10.64 15.93 0.42
N ASP A 73 10.36 15.10 -0.57
CA ASP A 73 9.09 15.16 -1.30
C ASP A 73 7.98 14.49 -0.45
N TYR A 74 8.26 13.34 0.15
CA TYR A 74 7.37 12.66 1.10
C TYR A 74 8.13 11.66 1.98
N ALA A 75 7.50 11.30 3.10
CA ALA A 75 7.92 10.19 3.94
C ALA A 75 6.69 9.38 4.38
N VAL A 76 6.77 8.05 4.30
CA VAL A 76 5.64 7.15 4.53
C VAL A 76 6.05 5.89 5.29
N VAL A 77 5.10 5.31 6.02
CA VAL A 77 5.22 3.97 6.61
C VAL A 77 4.83 2.94 5.54
N LEU A 78 5.73 2.00 5.24
CA LEU A 78 5.46 0.94 4.28
C LEU A 78 4.87 -0.30 4.94
N ALA A 79 5.43 -0.70 6.08
CA ALA A 79 5.03 -1.91 6.79
C ALA A 79 5.45 -1.84 8.26
N ALA A 80 4.81 -2.64 9.11
CA ALA A 80 5.17 -2.82 10.51
C ALA A 80 4.95 -4.26 10.94
N HIS A 81 5.85 -4.77 11.80
CA HIS A 81 5.73 -6.08 12.44
C HIS A 81 6.47 -6.07 13.77
N GLY A 82 5.84 -6.62 14.81
CA GLY A 82 6.40 -6.63 16.16
C GLY A 82 6.75 -5.21 16.64
N ASP A 83 8.02 -5.00 16.95
CA ASP A 83 8.59 -3.74 17.41
C ASP A 83 9.19 -2.88 16.28
N SER A 84 9.07 -3.32 15.02
CA SER A 84 9.79 -2.74 13.89
C SER A 84 8.87 -2.16 12.81
N VAL A 85 9.32 -1.07 12.18
CA VAL A 85 8.58 -0.28 11.20
C VAL A 85 9.49 0.08 10.03
N VAL A 86 9.03 -0.15 8.81
CA VAL A 86 9.72 0.28 7.59
C VAL A 86 9.25 1.67 7.19
N VAL A 87 10.17 2.62 7.12
CA VAL A 87 9.94 4.02 6.76
C VAL A 87 10.65 4.33 5.44
N GLN A 88 9.92 4.85 4.47
CA GLN A 88 10.47 5.34 3.21
C GLN A 88 10.56 6.86 3.23
N VAL A 89 11.69 7.41 2.79
CA VAL A 89 11.93 8.85 2.68
C VAL A 89 12.41 9.16 1.26
N ALA A 90 11.60 9.88 0.49
CA ALA A 90 11.83 10.09 -0.93
C ALA A 90 12.08 11.57 -1.28
N GLY A 91 12.88 11.80 -2.31
CA GLY A 91 13.14 13.13 -2.85
C GLY A 91 14.04 13.98 -1.94
N ILE A 92 14.99 13.35 -1.24
CA ILE A 92 15.92 14.04 -0.34
C ILE A 92 16.81 14.97 -1.16
N LYS A 93 16.75 16.28 -0.90
CA LYS A 93 17.51 17.30 -1.62
C LYS A 93 17.86 18.48 -0.71
N ASN A 94 18.94 19.19 -1.04
CA ASN A 94 19.20 20.47 -0.41
C ASN A 94 18.23 21.52 -0.97
N ARG A 95 17.71 22.38 -0.10
CA ARG A 95 16.79 23.47 -0.43
C ARG A 95 17.41 24.35 -1.53
N GLY A 96 16.62 24.64 -2.55
CA GLY A 96 17.04 25.47 -3.68
C GLY A 96 17.96 24.76 -4.68
N VAL A 97 18.31 23.48 -4.46
CA VAL A 97 19.05 22.67 -5.42
C VAL A 97 18.08 21.85 -6.26
N PHE A 98 18.12 22.05 -7.58
CA PHE A 98 17.41 21.17 -8.51
C PHE A 98 18.20 19.87 -8.66
N SER A 99 17.64 18.76 -8.19
CA SER A 99 18.20 17.43 -8.42
C SER A 99 17.43 16.71 -9.52
N VAL A 100 18.14 16.26 -10.55
CA VAL A 100 17.59 15.42 -11.62
C VAL A 100 17.30 14.00 -11.11
N THR A 101 18.03 13.55 -10.09
CA THR A 101 17.85 12.26 -9.42
C THR A 101 17.21 12.46 -8.04
N LYS A 102 16.06 11.84 -7.82
CA LYS A 102 15.43 11.81 -6.48
C LYS A 102 16.00 10.61 -5.75
N SER A 103 16.82 10.82 -4.72
CA SER A 103 17.20 9.72 -3.83
C SER A 103 15.99 9.28 -3.03
N THR A 104 15.87 7.97 -2.86
CA THR A 104 14.87 7.36 -1.99
C THR A 104 15.61 6.42 -1.06
N ASP A 105 15.42 6.65 0.23
CA ASP A 105 16.00 5.84 1.28
C ASP A 105 14.90 5.09 2.01
N HIS A 106 15.24 3.90 2.47
CA HIS A 106 14.37 3.05 3.25
C HIS A 106 15.06 2.74 4.56
N PHE A 107 14.33 2.92 5.66
CA PHE A 107 14.86 2.71 7.00
C PHE A 107 14.00 1.69 7.73
N VAL A 108 14.63 0.88 8.56
CA VAL A 108 13.94 0.07 9.57
C VAL A 108 14.17 0.72 10.92
N TYR A 109 13.08 1.24 11.49
CA TYR A 109 13.02 1.66 12.88
C TYR A 109 12.68 0.43 13.72
N SER A 110 13.43 0.18 14.78
CA SER A 110 13.10 -0.83 15.80
C SER A 110 12.94 -0.12 17.13
N ALA A 111 11.80 -0.32 17.80
CA ALA A 111 11.52 0.29 19.10
C ALA A 111 12.44 -0.26 20.20
N GLY A 112 13.01 -1.45 19.99
CA GLY A 112 13.83 -2.13 20.97
C GLY A 112 12.98 -2.69 22.11
N ASP A 113 13.67 -3.07 23.18
CA ASP A 113 13.09 -3.71 24.34
C ASP A 113 13.78 -3.21 25.60
N ALA A 114 13.12 -2.27 26.28
CA ALA A 114 13.61 -1.71 27.54
C ALA A 114 13.62 -2.73 28.69
N ALA A 115 12.88 -3.84 28.56
CA ALA A 115 12.81 -4.91 29.56
C ALA A 115 13.80 -6.05 29.29
N ALA A 116 14.45 -6.09 28.12
CA ALA A 116 15.51 -7.04 27.83
C ALA A 116 16.72 -6.86 28.76
N ASP A 117 17.52 -7.92 28.93
CA ASP A 117 18.79 -7.90 29.66
C ASP A 117 19.94 -8.34 28.74
N PRO A 118 20.76 -7.40 28.21
CA PRO A 118 20.74 -5.96 28.47
C PRO A 118 19.60 -5.21 27.74
N PRO A 119 19.16 -4.03 28.25
CA PRO A 119 18.13 -3.24 27.58
C PRO A 119 18.53 -2.85 26.16
N ARG A 120 17.59 -3.00 25.23
CA ARG A 120 17.79 -2.67 23.81
C ARG A 120 17.09 -1.34 23.52
N PRO A 121 17.82 -0.25 23.28
CA PRO A 121 17.21 1.04 22.96
C PRO A 121 16.64 1.04 21.53
N PRO A 122 15.79 2.02 21.20
CA PRO A 122 15.36 2.23 19.83
C PRO A 122 16.55 2.43 18.89
N SER A 123 16.43 1.91 17.67
CA SER A 123 17.47 2.01 16.66
C SER A 123 16.89 2.25 15.28
N LEU A 124 17.71 2.80 14.39
CA LEU A 124 17.34 3.11 13.02
C LEU A 124 18.44 2.62 12.08
N SER A 125 18.09 1.70 11.19
CA SER A 125 19.02 1.15 10.20
C SER A 125 18.59 1.58 8.80
N LEU A 126 19.57 1.91 7.95
CA LEU A 126 19.35 2.18 6.53
C LEU A 126 19.38 0.83 5.79
N LEU A 127 18.31 0.52 5.05
CA LEU A 127 18.29 -0.64 4.17
C LEU A 127 19.19 -0.37 2.96
N ALA A 128 20.03 -1.34 2.65
CA ALA A 128 20.87 -1.27 1.46
C ALA A 128 19.98 -1.11 0.21
N PRO A 129 20.40 -0.27 -0.76
CA PRO A 129 19.71 -0.19 -2.03
C PRO A 129 19.70 -1.60 -2.65
N HIS A 130 18.51 -2.17 -2.88
CA HIS A 130 18.38 -3.45 -3.55
C HIS A 130 18.78 -3.27 -5.02
N SER A 131 20.01 -3.64 -5.39
CA SER A 131 20.38 -3.76 -6.80
C SER A 131 19.63 -4.95 -7.38
N ILE A 132 18.51 -4.69 -8.05
CA ILE A 132 17.84 -5.71 -8.85
C ILE A 132 18.81 -6.05 -10.00
N THR A 133 19.53 -7.16 -9.88
CA THR A 133 20.40 -7.73 -10.92
C THR A 133 19.57 -8.56 -11.91
N TYR A 134 18.47 -8.00 -12.40
CA TYR A 134 17.84 -8.48 -13.62
C TYR A 134 18.12 -7.41 -14.67
N GLU A 135 18.92 -7.78 -15.67
CA GLU A 135 19.47 -6.95 -16.75
C GLU A 135 18.41 -6.27 -17.66
N GLU A 136 17.15 -6.11 -17.24
CA GLU A 136 16.07 -5.61 -18.10
C GLU A 136 15.03 -4.72 -17.41
N ASP A 137 15.41 -3.86 -16.47
CA ASP A 137 14.51 -2.76 -16.07
C ASP A 137 15.06 -1.39 -16.48
N ASN A 138 14.24 -0.62 -17.21
CA ASN A 138 14.45 0.79 -17.54
C ASN A 138 14.49 1.70 -16.28
N ARG A 139 14.70 1.14 -15.08
CA ARG A 139 14.87 1.88 -13.84
C ARG A 139 16.24 2.54 -13.84
N ARG A 140 16.22 3.87 -13.79
CA ARG A 140 17.41 4.71 -13.73
C ARG A 140 18.32 4.23 -12.59
N PRO A 141 19.63 4.08 -12.83
CA PRO A 141 20.60 3.74 -11.78
C PRO A 141 20.44 4.69 -10.59
N GLY A 142 20.14 4.14 -9.41
CA GLY A 142 20.06 4.89 -8.15
C GLY A 142 18.66 5.17 -7.58
N CYS A 143 17.58 4.57 -8.11
CA CYS A 143 16.23 4.71 -7.55
C CYS A 143 15.57 3.34 -7.26
N ASN A 144 15.86 2.77 -6.09
CA ASN A 144 15.32 1.48 -5.67
C ASN A 144 14.05 1.68 -4.84
N TYR A 145 12.99 2.17 -5.49
CA TYR A 145 11.72 2.46 -4.83
C TYR A 145 10.95 1.17 -4.50
N LEU A 146 10.82 0.83 -3.21
CA LEU A 146 9.85 -0.18 -2.74
C LEU A 146 8.41 0.35 -2.84
N LYS A 147 7.50 -0.43 -3.39
CA LYS A 147 6.07 -0.10 -3.47
C LYS A 147 5.38 -0.34 -2.12
N SER A 148 4.80 0.72 -1.55
CA SER A 148 4.06 0.68 -0.28
C SER A 148 2.98 -0.39 -0.20
N ALA A 149 2.32 -0.72 -1.32
CA ALA A 149 1.19 -1.65 -1.32
C ALA A 149 1.61 -3.12 -1.30
N SER A 150 2.87 -3.42 -1.65
CA SER A 150 3.40 -4.79 -1.78
C SER A 150 4.62 -5.08 -0.91
N THR A 151 5.05 -4.11 -0.11
CA THR A 151 6.16 -4.25 0.83
C THR A 151 5.65 -4.74 2.18
N GLY A 152 6.28 -5.78 2.72
CA GLY A 152 6.07 -6.28 4.07
C GLY A 152 7.37 -6.38 4.85
N ILE A 153 7.26 -6.38 6.18
CA ILE A 153 8.36 -6.73 7.08
C ILE A 153 7.94 -7.91 7.96
N LEU A 154 8.88 -8.82 8.21
CA LEU A 154 8.73 -9.96 9.10
C LEU A 154 9.93 -10.00 10.05
N CYS A 155 9.71 -9.67 11.32
CA CYS A 155 10.65 -9.87 12.41
C CYS A 155 10.65 -11.34 12.82
N ARG A 156 11.85 -11.89 13.01
CA ARG A 156 12.07 -13.29 13.37
C ARG A 156 13.00 -13.34 14.58
N GLY A 157 12.47 -13.65 15.76
CA GLY A 157 13.31 -13.72 16.96
C GLY A 157 13.99 -12.39 17.29
N GLU A 158 15.14 -12.45 17.96
CA GLU A 158 15.75 -11.27 18.56
C GLU A 158 16.58 -10.45 17.55
N GLY A 159 16.01 -9.38 17.01
CA GLY A 159 16.73 -8.39 16.18
C GLY A 159 16.94 -8.80 14.71
N ASP A 160 16.49 -9.99 14.33
CA ASP A 160 16.46 -10.48 12.95
C ASP A 160 15.15 -10.04 12.28
N PHE A 161 15.22 -9.49 11.07
CA PHE A 161 14.04 -9.15 10.28
C PHE A 161 14.29 -9.35 8.79
N LEU A 162 13.20 -9.49 8.04
CA LEU A 162 13.19 -9.57 6.59
C LEU A 162 12.21 -8.55 6.03
N VAL A 163 12.65 -7.82 5.00
CA VAL A 163 11.79 -6.93 4.22
C VAL A 163 11.64 -7.54 2.83
N ALA A 164 10.40 -7.75 2.40
CA ALA A 164 10.10 -8.31 1.08
C ALA A 164 9.10 -7.42 0.34
N GLU A 165 9.33 -7.26 -0.95
CA GLU A 165 8.39 -6.66 -1.89
C GLU A 165 7.88 -7.74 -2.84
N LEU A 166 6.56 -7.90 -2.96
CA LEU A 166 5.99 -8.75 -4.01
C LEU A 166 5.86 -7.93 -5.31
N GLN A 167 6.54 -8.38 -6.35
CA GLN A 167 6.37 -7.87 -7.71
C GLN A 167 5.55 -8.89 -8.51
N VAL A 168 4.38 -8.47 -8.96
CA VAL A 168 3.50 -9.29 -9.83
C VAL A 168 3.53 -8.65 -11.22
N GLU A 169 3.87 -9.43 -12.24
CA GLU A 169 3.93 -8.99 -13.66
C GLU A 169 2.55 -8.74 -14.30
N TYR A 170 1.45 -8.80 -13.54
CA TYR A 170 0.11 -8.51 -14.06
C TYR A 170 -0.22 -7.02 -13.94
N GLU A 171 -0.50 -6.40 -15.07
CA GLU A 171 -0.63 -4.94 -15.25
C GLU A 171 -1.73 -4.23 -14.44
N ARG A 172 -2.56 -4.87 -13.61
CA ARG A 172 -3.82 -4.21 -13.24
C ARG A 172 -4.40 -4.23 -11.85
N TYR A 173 -3.74 -4.70 -10.78
CA TYR A 173 -4.30 -4.48 -9.43
C TYR A 173 -3.23 -4.27 -8.35
N PRO A 174 -3.32 -3.20 -7.54
CA PRO A 174 -2.46 -3.05 -6.38
C PRO A 174 -2.84 -4.11 -5.34
N ILE A 175 -1.85 -4.91 -4.92
CA ILE A 175 -1.92 -5.63 -3.65
C ILE A 175 -2.40 -4.62 -2.61
N SER A 176 -3.43 -4.97 -1.85
CA SER A 176 -4.11 -4.00 -1.00
C SER A 176 -3.39 -3.80 0.33
N ILE A 177 -2.73 -4.84 0.86
CA ILE A 177 -1.94 -4.79 2.09
C ILE A 177 -1.06 -6.04 2.21
N VAL A 178 0.07 -5.93 2.90
CA VAL A 178 0.88 -7.07 3.33
C VAL A 178 0.72 -7.24 4.84
N ILE A 179 0.37 -8.44 5.28
CA ILE A 179 0.13 -8.76 6.68
C ILE A 179 1.15 -9.83 7.10
N PRO A 180 2.01 -9.56 8.09
CA PRO A 180 2.79 -10.60 8.73
C PRO A 180 1.89 -11.51 9.57
N VAL A 181 2.07 -12.82 9.43
CA VAL A 181 1.29 -13.85 10.12
C VAL A 181 2.23 -14.63 11.04
N GLY A 182 2.21 -14.26 12.32
CA GLY A 182 3.20 -14.74 13.30
C GLY A 182 4.61 -14.28 12.92
N ASP A 183 5.60 -15.14 13.13
CA ASP A 183 7.03 -14.83 12.92
C ASP A 183 7.63 -15.60 11.73
N GLN A 184 6.78 -16.21 10.89
CA GLN A 184 7.20 -17.12 9.82
C GLN A 184 6.64 -16.78 8.44
N LEU A 185 5.49 -16.10 8.37
CA LEU A 185 4.73 -15.97 7.13
C LEU A 185 4.46 -14.50 6.80
N LEU A 186 4.58 -14.16 5.52
CA LEU A 186 4.01 -12.93 4.96
C LEU A 186 2.79 -13.30 4.10
N CYS A 187 1.71 -12.54 4.27
CA CYS A 187 0.49 -12.67 3.50
C CYS A 187 0.23 -11.40 2.69
N TRP A 188 0.32 -11.48 1.37
CA TRP A 188 -0.12 -10.42 0.47
C TRP A 188 -1.60 -10.57 0.21
N VAL A 189 -2.38 -9.58 0.63
CA VAL A 189 -3.82 -9.55 0.48
C VAL A 189 -4.16 -8.78 -0.80
N ASP A 190 -4.71 -9.48 -1.77
CA ASP A 190 -5.44 -8.86 -2.87
C ASP A 190 -6.94 -9.02 -2.61
N MET A 191 -7.63 -7.90 -2.42
CA MET A 191 -9.07 -7.89 -2.17
C MET A 191 -9.85 -8.50 -3.35
N GLU A 192 -9.28 -8.54 -4.54
CA GLU A 192 -9.88 -9.11 -5.75
C GLU A 192 -9.52 -10.59 -5.96
N SER A 193 -8.24 -10.94 -5.82
CA SER A 193 -7.74 -12.30 -6.10
C SER A 193 -7.72 -13.25 -4.90
N GLY A 194 -7.75 -12.74 -3.67
CA GLY A 194 -7.62 -13.52 -2.45
C GLY A 194 -6.27 -13.30 -1.73
N LEU A 195 -5.86 -14.29 -0.96
CA LEU A 195 -4.69 -14.22 -0.09
C LEU A 195 -3.52 -14.99 -0.73
N LEU A 196 -2.35 -14.39 -0.75
CA LEU A 196 -1.12 -15.05 -1.18
C LEU A 196 -0.18 -15.17 0.03
N PHE A 197 0.09 -16.39 0.45
CA PHE A 197 1.03 -16.68 1.52
C PHE A 197 2.38 -17.04 0.94
N SER A 198 3.47 -16.58 1.55
CA SER A 198 4.80 -17.15 1.36
C SER A 198 5.16 -17.96 2.60
N ASP A 199 5.38 -19.27 2.40
CA ASP A 199 5.65 -20.22 3.48
C ASP A 199 7.13 -20.20 3.94
N ASP A 200 8.06 -19.80 3.06
CA ASP A 200 9.48 -19.65 3.38
C ASP A 200 10.10 -18.49 2.59
N VAL A 201 10.06 -17.28 3.15
CA VAL A 201 10.53 -16.04 2.49
C VAL A 201 12.06 -15.98 2.33
N LEU A 202 12.80 -16.95 2.87
CA LEU A 202 14.27 -17.02 2.80
C LEU A 202 14.79 -17.99 1.74
N ASP A 203 13.93 -18.82 1.15
CA ASP A 203 14.29 -19.65 0.02
C ASP A 203 14.60 -18.73 -1.19
N GLU A 204 15.58 -19.10 -2.03
CA GLU A 204 15.85 -18.39 -3.29
C GLU A 204 14.62 -18.42 -4.21
N SER A 205 13.70 -19.37 -3.97
CA SER A 205 12.42 -19.49 -4.65
C SER A 205 11.29 -19.73 -3.64
N PRO A 206 10.81 -18.67 -2.93
CA PRO A 206 9.79 -18.82 -1.91
C PRO A 206 8.51 -19.40 -2.51
N SER A 207 7.98 -20.46 -1.89
CA SER A 207 6.75 -21.09 -2.38
C SER A 207 5.54 -20.22 -2.03
N LEU A 208 4.79 -19.83 -3.07
CA LEU A 208 3.61 -18.98 -2.94
C LEU A 208 2.35 -19.84 -2.91
N ARG A 209 1.65 -19.83 -1.78
CA ARG A 209 0.36 -20.50 -1.63
C ARG A 209 -0.78 -19.50 -1.80
N ARG A 210 -1.53 -19.64 -2.89
CA ARG A 210 -2.71 -18.81 -3.17
C ARG A 210 -3.96 -19.42 -2.55
N VAL A 211 -4.66 -18.64 -1.75
CA VAL A 211 -6.02 -18.92 -1.27
C VAL A 211 -6.95 -17.99 -2.01
N ASN A 212 -7.60 -18.52 -3.04
CA ASN A 212 -8.52 -17.75 -3.87
C ASN A 212 -9.74 -17.32 -3.07
N ASN A 213 -10.17 -16.07 -3.26
CA ASN A 213 -11.48 -15.65 -2.80
C ASN A 213 -12.56 -16.41 -3.60
N LYS A 214 -13.71 -16.75 -2.99
CA LYS A 214 -14.83 -17.41 -3.68
C LYS A 214 -15.30 -16.65 -4.93
N LEU A 215 -14.96 -15.36 -5.03
CA LEU A 215 -15.19 -14.51 -6.21
C LEU A 215 -14.38 -14.97 -7.44
N GLN A 216 -13.18 -15.54 -7.29
CA GLN A 216 -12.38 -16.00 -8.43
C GLN A 216 -12.91 -17.27 -9.10
N ALA A 217 -13.62 -18.14 -8.36
CA ALA A 217 -14.28 -19.30 -8.96
C ALA A 217 -15.31 -18.88 -10.02
N ILE A 218 -15.82 -17.65 -9.93
CA ILE A 218 -16.70 -17.05 -10.93
C ILE A 218 -15.87 -16.56 -12.13
N ASN A 219 -14.71 -15.91 -11.89
CA ASN A 219 -13.82 -15.36 -12.92
C ASN A 219 -13.17 -16.40 -13.85
N SER A 220 -12.72 -17.56 -13.34
CA SER A 220 -12.11 -18.61 -14.20
C SER A 220 -13.10 -19.21 -15.21
N THR A 221 -14.40 -19.07 -14.97
CA THR A 221 -15.45 -19.45 -15.93
C THR A 221 -15.63 -18.40 -17.05
N MET A 222 -15.08 -17.19 -16.89
CA MET A 222 -15.22 -16.07 -17.83
C MET A 222 -14.03 -15.91 -18.78
N GLU A 223 -12.85 -16.44 -18.44
CA GLU A 223 -11.59 -16.28 -19.18
C GLU A 223 -11.52 -17.07 -20.51
N ALA A 224 -12.53 -17.89 -20.82
CA ALA A 224 -12.60 -18.68 -22.05
C ALA A 224 -13.41 -17.99 -23.18
N ALA A 225 -14.01 -16.83 -22.93
CA ALA A 225 -14.80 -16.08 -23.91
C ALA A 225 -14.34 -14.61 -23.98
N SER A 226 -14.43 -13.99 -25.17
CA SER A 226 -14.20 -12.56 -25.33
C SER A 226 -14.99 -11.78 -24.26
N PRO A 227 -14.37 -10.85 -23.49
CA PRO A 227 -15.05 -10.08 -22.45
C PRO A 227 -16.33 -9.40 -22.95
N GLU A 228 -16.32 -8.91 -24.20
CA GLU A 228 -17.49 -8.31 -24.84
C GLU A 228 -18.63 -9.32 -25.06
N ALA A 229 -18.29 -10.55 -25.46
CA ALA A 229 -19.25 -11.62 -25.65
C ALA A 229 -19.86 -12.06 -24.31
N ALA A 230 -19.07 -12.10 -23.25
CA ALA A 230 -19.55 -12.41 -21.91
C ALA A 230 -20.49 -11.33 -21.36
N ILE A 231 -20.17 -10.04 -21.59
CA ILE A 231 -21.05 -8.92 -21.22
C ILE A 231 -22.38 -9.03 -21.98
N MET A 232 -22.35 -9.27 -23.29
CA MET A 232 -23.57 -9.42 -24.09
C MET A 232 -24.41 -10.61 -23.65
N ALA A 233 -23.80 -11.76 -23.39
CA ALA A 233 -24.50 -12.96 -22.91
C ALA A 233 -25.17 -12.70 -21.56
N ALA A 234 -24.45 -12.11 -20.61
CA ALA A 234 -24.99 -11.81 -19.29
C ALA A 234 -26.16 -10.81 -19.35
N LEU A 235 -26.10 -9.81 -20.22
CA LEU A 235 -27.21 -8.87 -20.39
C LEU A 235 -28.44 -9.52 -21.05
N GLN A 236 -28.25 -10.50 -21.94
CA GLN A 236 -29.33 -11.28 -22.54
C GLN A 236 -30.06 -12.18 -21.53
N GLU A 237 -29.36 -12.65 -20.50
CA GLU A 237 -29.95 -13.47 -19.44
C GLU A 237 -30.84 -12.68 -18.47
N ILE A 238 -30.73 -11.35 -18.42
CA ILE A 238 -31.51 -10.52 -17.49
C ILE A 238 -32.98 -10.50 -17.92
N PRO A 239 -33.91 -11.04 -17.10
CA PRO A 239 -35.31 -11.09 -17.48
C PRO A 239 -35.92 -9.68 -17.61
N ARG A 240 -36.69 -9.47 -18.69
CA ARG A 240 -37.45 -8.22 -18.93
C ARG A 240 -36.59 -6.96 -19.05
N LEU A 241 -35.30 -7.07 -19.40
CA LEU A 241 -34.49 -5.92 -19.81
C LEU A 241 -34.81 -5.60 -21.28
N ASP A 242 -35.27 -4.39 -21.57
CA ASP A 242 -35.57 -4.01 -22.94
C ASP A 242 -34.29 -3.83 -23.77
N ARG A 243 -34.43 -3.94 -25.09
CA ARG A 243 -33.30 -3.91 -26.03
C ARG A 243 -32.52 -2.59 -25.98
N ASP A 244 -33.17 -1.47 -25.69
CA ASP A 244 -32.53 -0.16 -25.68
C ASP A 244 -31.68 0.01 -24.40
N ASP A 245 -32.22 -0.39 -23.25
CA ASP A 245 -31.49 -0.39 -21.98
C ASP A 245 -30.38 -1.45 -21.97
N MET A 246 -30.57 -2.60 -22.63
CA MET A 246 -29.49 -3.57 -22.87
C MET A 246 -28.30 -2.95 -23.62
N LEU A 247 -28.55 -2.20 -24.69
CA LEU A 247 -27.47 -1.55 -25.47
C LEU A 247 -26.80 -0.41 -24.69
N LYS A 248 -27.55 0.35 -23.89
CA LYS A 248 -26.99 1.36 -22.98
C LYS A 248 -26.11 0.72 -21.92
N ALA A 249 -26.58 -0.37 -21.31
CA ALA A 249 -25.81 -1.13 -20.33
C ALA A 249 -24.54 -1.69 -20.96
N TYR A 250 -24.63 -2.29 -22.15
CA TYR A 250 -23.47 -2.79 -22.88
C TYR A 250 -22.40 -1.72 -23.06
N ARG A 251 -22.77 -0.53 -23.55
CA ARG A 251 -21.84 0.59 -23.69
C ARG A 251 -21.21 1.00 -22.35
N ILE A 252 -21.99 1.10 -21.29
CA ILE A 252 -21.50 1.47 -19.95
C ILE A 252 -20.50 0.43 -19.40
N LEU A 253 -20.75 -0.84 -19.67
CA LEU A 253 -19.94 -1.97 -19.18
C LEU A 253 -18.68 -2.19 -20.03
N THR A 254 -18.72 -1.95 -21.33
CA THR A 254 -17.54 -2.08 -22.20
C THR A 254 -16.60 -0.89 -22.13
N HIS A 255 -17.09 0.30 -21.76
CA HIS A 255 -16.24 1.48 -21.51
C HIS A 255 -15.61 1.47 -20.11
N ASP A 256 -15.93 0.48 -19.27
CA ASP A 256 -15.28 0.30 -17.98
C ASP A 256 -14.05 -0.60 -18.13
N ASP A 257 -12.89 0.03 -18.37
CA ASP A 257 -11.60 -0.66 -18.48
C ASP A 257 -11.30 -1.56 -17.27
N SER A 258 -11.84 -1.25 -16.09
CA SER A 258 -11.61 -2.03 -14.87
C SER A 258 -12.48 -3.29 -14.76
N GLY A 259 -13.50 -3.42 -15.62
CA GLY A 259 -14.51 -4.47 -15.57
C GLY A 259 -15.29 -4.51 -14.25
N ARG A 260 -15.13 -3.50 -13.38
CA ARG A 260 -15.71 -3.46 -12.02
C ARG A 260 -17.22 -3.47 -12.09
N ARG A 261 -17.83 -2.67 -12.96
CA ARG A 261 -19.29 -2.59 -13.11
C ARG A 261 -19.88 -3.94 -13.54
N PHE A 262 -19.20 -4.64 -14.43
CA PHE A 262 -19.62 -5.95 -14.87
C PHE A 262 -19.49 -7.00 -13.76
N ARG A 263 -18.37 -7.00 -13.03
CA ARG A 263 -18.18 -7.87 -11.86
C ARG A 263 -19.20 -7.62 -10.75
N SER A 264 -19.48 -6.35 -10.45
CA SER A 264 -20.54 -5.95 -9.50
C SER A 264 -21.91 -6.47 -9.95
N LEU A 265 -22.23 -6.39 -11.23
CA LEU A 265 -23.48 -6.92 -11.79
C LEU A 265 -23.58 -8.44 -11.62
N MET A 266 -22.48 -9.17 -11.88
CA MET A 266 -22.44 -10.63 -11.74
C MET A 266 -22.50 -11.09 -10.28
N GLY A 267 -22.01 -10.28 -9.34
CA GLY A 267 -22.11 -10.51 -7.90
C GLY A 267 -23.53 -10.37 -7.33
N LEU A 268 -24.47 -9.81 -8.10
CA LEU A 268 -25.87 -9.66 -7.68
C LEU A 268 -26.73 -10.88 -8.04
N PRO A 269 -27.71 -11.22 -7.18
CA PRO A 269 -28.83 -12.11 -7.52
C PRO A 269 -29.56 -11.69 -8.80
N MET A 270 -30.01 -12.65 -9.61
CA MET A 270 -30.55 -12.43 -10.96
C MET A 270 -31.76 -11.48 -10.99
N ASP A 271 -32.58 -11.49 -9.94
CA ASP A 271 -33.74 -10.61 -9.75
C ASP A 271 -33.36 -9.14 -9.52
N LEU A 272 -32.16 -8.86 -9.00
CA LEU A 272 -31.67 -7.50 -8.73
C LEU A 272 -30.84 -6.91 -9.87
N ARG A 273 -30.38 -7.74 -10.80
CA ARG A 273 -29.50 -7.31 -11.91
C ARG A 273 -30.16 -6.26 -12.80
N LYS A 274 -31.46 -6.40 -13.05
CA LYS A 274 -32.22 -5.41 -13.84
C LYS A 274 -32.24 -4.04 -13.16
N ASP A 275 -32.59 -3.99 -11.88
CA ASP A 275 -32.69 -2.73 -11.14
C ASP A 275 -31.33 -2.03 -11.01
N CYS A 276 -30.27 -2.82 -10.83
CA CYS A 276 -28.89 -2.32 -10.85
C CYS A 276 -28.52 -1.71 -12.22
N VAL A 277 -28.80 -2.41 -13.32
CA VAL A 277 -28.56 -1.89 -14.68
C VAL A 277 -29.31 -0.57 -14.92
N LEU A 278 -30.59 -0.51 -14.56
CA LEU A 278 -31.39 0.72 -14.72
C LEU A 278 -30.86 1.87 -13.87
N MET A 279 -30.36 1.58 -12.66
CA MET A 279 -29.72 2.56 -11.79
C MET A 279 -28.43 3.12 -12.41
N GLU A 280 -27.55 2.25 -12.93
CA GLU A 280 -26.31 2.65 -13.62
C GLU A 280 -26.59 3.46 -14.89
N ILE A 281 -27.58 3.07 -15.70
CA ILE A 281 -28.02 3.83 -16.88
C ILE A 281 -28.51 5.22 -16.47
N LYS A 282 -29.29 5.31 -15.38
CA LYS A 282 -29.79 6.59 -14.86
C LYS A 282 -28.67 7.46 -14.31
N ALA A 283 -27.72 6.88 -13.58
CA ALA A 283 -26.54 7.56 -13.06
C ALA A 283 -25.62 8.07 -14.18
N SER A 284 -25.42 7.27 -15.22
CA SER A 284 -24.67 7.67 -16.42
C SER A 284 -25.29 8.87 -17.11
N LYS A 285 -26.62 8.90 -17.26
CA LYS A 285 -27.34 10.06 -17.82
C LYS A 285 -27.27 11.31 -16.93
N ALA A 286 -27.29 11.13 -15.61
CA ALA A 286 -27.10 12.24 -14.67
C ALA A 286 -25.67 12.80 -14.71
N CYS A 287 -24.68 11.97 -15.06
CA CYS A 287 -23.28 12.38 -15.23
C CYS A 287 -23.06 13.25 -16.47
N VAL A 288 -23.86 13.07 -17.55
CA VAL A 288 -23.79 13.91 -18.77
C VAL A 288 -24.21 15.37 -18.50
N LEU A 289 -24.91 15.64 -17.40
CA LEU A 289 -25.26 17.00 -16.96
C LEU A 289 -24.18 17.65 -16.06
N CYS A 290 -23.08 16.94 -15.76
CA CYS A 290 -21.94 17.46 -15.02
C CYS A 290 -20.83 17.90 -16.00
N SER A 291 -20.48 19.18 -15.96
CA SER A 291 -19.51 19.82 -16.87
C SER A 291 -18.13 19.14 -17.04
N PRO A 292 -17.58 18.35 -16.09
CA PRO A 292 -16.30 17.65 -16.29
C PRO A 292 -16.39 16.40 -17.18
N CYS A 293 -17.55 15.77 -17.30
CA CYS A 293 -17.70 14.46 -17.96
C CYS A 293 -18.10 14.57 -19.45
N SER A 294 -18.41 15.78 -19.91
CA SER A 294 -18.70 16.07 -21.33
C SER A 294 -17.47 15.95 -22.24
N ALA A 295 -16.26 15.98 -21.67
CA ALA A 295 -15.01 15.93 -22.45
C ALA A 295 -14.71 14.52 -23.01
N ASP A 296 -15.15 13.46 -22.33
CA ASP A 296 -14.79 12.08 -22.68
C ASP A 296 -15.75 11.40 -23.68
N LEU A 297 -16.80 12.10 -24.12
CA LEU A 297 -17.78 11.58 -25.10
C LEU A 297 -17.73 12.29 -26.46
N GLN A 298 -16.76 13.18 -26.68
CA GLN A 298 -16.45 13.76 -27.99
C GLN A 298 -15.12 13.22 -28.52
N CYS A 299 -15.12 11.95 -28.91
CA CYS A 299 -14.19 11.42 -29.90
C CYS A 299 -15.03 10.58 -30.88
N ASN A 300 -15.55 11.27 -31.91
CA ASN A 300 -15.72 10.68 -33.23
C ASN A 300 -14.53 11.12 -34.08
#